data_AF-A0A938C257-F1
#
_entry.id   AF-A0A938C257-F1
#
_cell.length_a   1.000
_cell.length_b   1.000
_cell.length_c   1.000
_cell.angle_alpha   90.00
_cell.angle_beta   90.00
_cell.angle_gamma   90.00
#
_symmetry.space_group_name_H-M   'P 1'
#
loop_
_entity.id
_entity.type
_entity.pdbx_description
1 polymer ?
#
loop_
_entity_poly.entity_id
_entity_poly.type
_entity_poly.pdbx_seq_one_letter_code
_entity_poly.pdbx_strand_id
1 'polypeptide(L)'
;MAPMRYLHIVLGLLMTAFAAVQYNDPDALLWIVIYLIPAAWAFVAAFQPGRLRSLAAERLLWVTVAAGVGATVFHWPAVPGFWLREAWWAQGVARESLGAMIGNEETVREGLGVMIGLAVLLVVLADVMLRKVKA
;
A
#
# COMPACT_ATOMS: atom_id res chain seq x y z
N MET A 1 -2.99 25.10 1.39
CA MET A 1 -2.27 24.00 2.10
C MET A 1 -3.21 22.96 2.73
N ALA A 2 -4.48 23.27 3.03
CA ALA A 2 -5.44 22.32 3.63
C ALA A 2 -5.75 21.02 2.84
N PRO A 3 -5.89 21.00 1.49
CA PRO A 3 -6.38 19.79 0.80
C PRO A 3 -5.42 18.59 0.87
N MET A 4 -4.10 18.83 0.75
CA MET A 4 -3.10 17.77 0.85
C MET A 4 -3.06 17.13 2.24
N ARG A 5 -3.35 17.90 3.30
CA ARG A 5 -3.42 17.35 4.65
C ARG A 5 -4.58 16.36 4.78
N TYR A 6 -5.77 16.70 4.28
CA TYR A 6 -6.92 15.80 4.35
C TYR A 6 -6.72 14.54 3.51
N LEU A 7 -6.12 14.66 2.33
CA LEU A 7 -5.75 13.50 1.52
C LEU A 7 -4.86 12.53 2.31
N HIS A 8 -3.80 13.02 2.93
CA HIS A 8 -2.91 12.20 3.74
C HIS A 8 -3.60 11.57 4.96
N ILE A 9 -4.53 12.27 5.61
CA ILE A 9 -5.33 11.69 6.71
C ILE A 9 -6.18 10.53 6.19
N VAL A 10 -6.89 10.73 5.07
CA VAL A 10 -7.74 9.69 4.47
C VAL A 10 -6.90 8.48 4.05
N LEU A 11 -5.77 8.69 3.39
CA LEU A 11 -4.86 7.60 2.99
C LEU A 11 -4.26 6.88 4.20
N GLY A 12 -3.86 7.61 5.25
CA GLY A 12 -3.36 7.01 6.49
C GLY A 12 -4.42 6.16 7.19
N LEU A 13 -5.66 6.66 7.28
CA LEU A 13 -6.78 5.91 7.84
C LEU A 13 -7.14 4.69 7.00
N LEU A 14 -7.13 4.80 5.66
CA LEU A 14 -7.35 3.68 4.75
C LEU A 14 -6.33 2.56 4.99
N MET A 15 -5.04 2.89 5.04
CA MET A 15 -4.00 1.90 5.30
C MET A 15 -4.08 1.31 6.72
N THR A 16 -4.52 2.10 7.70
CA THR A 16 -4.78 1.61 9.07
C THR A 16 -5.95 0.63 9.09
N ALA A 17 -7.01 0.90 8.33
CA ALA A 17 -8.14 -0.02 8.19
C ALA A 17 -7.72 -1.33 7.51
N PHE A 18 -6.83 -1.25 6.50
CA PHE A 18 -6.24 -2.44 5.88
C PHE A 18 -5.46 -3.26 6.91
N ALA A 19 -4.61 -2.63 7.73
CA ALA A 19 -3.93 -3.32 8.83
C ALA A 19 -4.91 -3.98 9.81
N ALA A 20 -6.00 -3.28 10.17
CA ALA A 20 -6.97 -3.78 11.13
C ALA A 20 -7.74 -5.02 10.66
N VAL A 21 -7.97 -5.20 9.35
CA VAL A 21 -8.66 -6.39 8.87
C VAL A 21 -7.78 -7.65 8.83
N GLN A 22 -6.46 -7.51 8.92
CA GLN A 22 -5.51 -8.62 8.85
C GLN A 22 -5.45 -9.49 10.10
N TYR A 23 -6.11 -9.12 11.20
CA TYR A 23 -6.20 -10.00 12.38
C TYR A 23 -6.83 -11.37 12.08
N ASN A 24 -7.51 -11.50 10.94
CA ASN A 24 -8.13 -12.75 10.50
C ASN A 24 -7.19 -13.63 9.66
N ASP A 25 -5.99 -13.16 9.32
CA ASP A 25 -5.06 -13.87 8.44
C ASP A 25 -4.03 -14.71 9.22
N PRO A 26 -3.57 -15.85 8.67
CA PRO A 26 -2.57 -16.70 9.30
C PRO A 26 -1.20 -15.99 9.48
N ASP A 27 -0.90 -15.00 8.66
CA ASP A 27 0.33 -14.20 8.65
C ASP A 27 0.08 -12.71 8.97
N ALA A 28 -0.97 -12.45 9.78
CA ALA A 28 -1.44 -11.13 10.20
C ALA A 28 -0.33 -10.10 10.50
N LEU A 29 0.70 -10.50 11.27
CA LEU A 29 1.75 -9.58 11.71
C LEU A 29 2.53 -8.97 10.54
N LEU A 30 2.83 -9.77 9.51
CA LEU A 30 3.54 -9.30 8.32
C LEU A 30 2.73 -8.21 7.62
N TRP A 31 1.45 -8.49 7.35
CA TRP A 31 0.57 -7.58 6.62
C TRP A 31 0.23 -6.32 7.41
N ILE A 32 0.01 -6.44 8.72
CA ILE A 32 -0.15 -5.30 9.62
C ILE A 32 1.05 -4.35 9.48
N VAL A 33 2.28 -4.88 9.54
CA VAL A 33 3.48 -4.06 9.41
C VAL A 33 3.57 -3.42 8.02
N ILE A 34 3.33 -4.20 6.96
CA ILE A 34 3.37 -3.70 5.58
C ILE A 34 2.40 -2.53 5.38
N TYR A 35 1.18 -2.61 5.93
CA TYR A 35 0.19 -1.55 5.80
C TYR A 35 0.43 -0.36 6.73
N LEU A 36 1.01 -0.57 7.91
CA LEU A 36 1.29 0.53 8.83
C LEU A 36 2.45 1.43 8.36
N ILE A 37 3.38 0.93 7.55
CA ILE A 37 4.48 1.74 6.98
C ILE A 37 3.97 2.92 6.13
N PRO A 38 3.17 2.73 5.07
CA PRO A 38 2.59 3.84 4.32
C PRO A 38 1.61 4.68 5.16
N ALA A 39 0.89 4.07 6.10
CA ALA A 39 0.03 4.80 7.04
C ALA A 39 0.83 5.83 7.86
N ALA A 40 1.98 5.41 8.40
CA ALA A 40 2.86 6.26 9.20
C ALA A 40 3.39 7.44 8.36
N TRP A 41 3.86 7.18 7.13
CA TRP A 41 4.32 8.24 6.24
C TRP A 41 3.22 9.24 5.90
N ALA A 42 2.00 8.76 5.62
CA ALA A 42 0.84 9.61 5.37
C ALA A 42 0.51 10.48 6.60
N PHE A 43 0.47 9.90 7.81
CA PHE A 43 0.19 10.68 9.02
C PHE A 43 1.30 11.69 9.34
N VAL A 44 2.58 11.35 9.14
CA VAL A 44 3.68 12.31 9.28
C VAL A 44 3.52 13.46 8.27
N ALA A 45 3.16 13.18 7.02
CA ALA A 45 2.90 14.20 6.01
C ALA A 45 1.70 15.10 6.34
N ALA A 46 0.67 14.54 6.99
CA ALA A 46 -0.52 15.26 7.43
C ALA A 46 -0.28 16.18 8.63
N PHE A 47 0.37 15.66 9.68
CA PHE A 47 0.42 16.31 10.99
C PHE A 47 1.76 16.94 11.31
N GLN A 48 2.85 16.44 10.73
CA GLN A 48 4.21 16.87 11.04
C GLN A 48 5.06 17.08 9.76
N PRO A 49 4.56 17.82 8.74
CA PRO A 49 5.25 17.94 7.45
C PRO A 49 6.65 18.56 7.55
N GLY A 50 6.93 19.32 8.62
CA GLY A 50 8.28 19.85 8.89
C GLY A 50 9.33 18.76 9.10
N ARG A 51 8.95 17.59 9.62
CA ARG A 51 9.89 16.45 9.82
C ARG A 51 10.38 15.86 8.50
N LEU A 52 9.57 15.97 7.45
CA LEU A 52 9.89 15.49 6.09
C LEU A 52 10.87 16.40 5.33
N ARG A 53 11.24 17.56 5.90
CA ARG A 53 12.21 18.48 5.27
C ARG A 53 13.66 18.06 5.50
N SER A 54 13.92 17.17 6.44
CA SER A 54 15.28 16.70 6.71
C SER A 54 15.77 15.74 5.63
N LEU A 55 17.06 15.82 5.28
CA LEU A 55 17.69 14.91 4.33
C LEU A 55 17.60 13.43 4.77
N ALA A 56 17.64 13.19 6.08
CA ALA A 56 17.49 11.84 6.64
C ALA A 56 16.07 11.28 6.41
N ALA A 57 15.02 12.06 6.69
CA ALA A 57 13.64 11.63 6.45
C ALA A 57 13.36 11.39 4.97
N GLU A 58 13.90 12.25 4.09
CA GLU A 58 13.78 12.06 2.65
C GLU A 58 14.47 10.79 2.16
N ARG A 59 15.71 10.54 2.59
CA ARG A 59 16.44 9.30 2.24
C ARG A 59 15.67 8.07 2.73
N LEU A 60 15.13 8.12 3.95
CA LEU A 60 14.33 7.03 4.49
C LEU A 60 13.05 6.81 3.68
N LEU A 61 12.39 7.89 3.24
CA LEU A 61 11.21 7.80 2.37
C LEU A 61 11.57 7.14 1.03
N TRP A 62 12.67 7.54 0.39
CA TRP A 62 13.14 6.91 -0.85
C TRP A 62 13.47 5.42 -0.68
N VAL A 63 14.15 5.05 0.42
CA VAL A 63 14.39 3.63 0.75
C VAL A 63 13.08 2.89 0.94
N THR A 64 12.10 3.50 1.62
CA THR A 64 10.77 2.89 1.81
C THR A 64 10.04 2.71 0.48
N VAL A 65 10.10 3.69 -0.43
CA VAL A 65 9.53 3.59 -1.78
C VAL A 65 10.22 2.46 -2.56
N ALA A 66 11.55 2.39 -2.53
CA ALA A 66 12.29 1.33 -3.20
C ALA A 66 11.92 -0.07 -2.65
N ALA A 67 11.78 -0.19 -1.32
CA ALA A 67 11.28 -1.41 -0.70
C ALA A 67 9.84 -1.73 -1.13
N GLY A 68 8.96 -0.73 -1.24
CA GLY A 68 7.59 -0.89 -1.75
C GLY A 68 7.52 -1.32 -3.22
N VAL A 69 8.45 -0.85 -4.06
CA VAL A 69 8.61 -1.35 -5.43
C VAL A 69 9.05 -2.81 -5.41
N GLY A 70 10.06 -3.15 -4.61
CA GLY A 70 10.52 -4.54 -4.46
C GLY A 70 9.41 -5.47 -3.97
N ALA A 71 8.63 -5.03 -2.99
CA ALA A 71 7.48 -5.78 -2.47
C ALA A 71 6.39 -5.95 -3.54
N THR A 72 6.09 -4.91 -4.33
CA THR A 72 5.12 -5.02 -5.44
C THR A 72 5.57 -6.04 -6.48
N VAL A 73 6.86 -6.07 -6.80
CA VAL A 73 7.41 -7.05 -7.76
C VAL A 73 7.37 -8.46 -7.17
N PHE A 74 7.68 -8.62 -5.88
CA PHE A 74 7.71 -9.91 -5.21
C PHE A 74 6.30 -10.50 -5.01
N HIS A 75 5.33 -9.68 -4.61
CA HIS A 75 3.92 -10.06 -4.43
C HIS A 75 3.09 -9.79 -5.68
N TRP A 76 3.69 -9.77 -6.87
CA TRP A 76 2.94 -9.58 -8.10
C TRP A 76 1.91 -10.72 -8.25
N PRO A 77 0.61 -10.42 -8.50
CA PRO A 77 -0.40 -11.45 -8.54
C PRO A 77 -0.11 -12.47 -9.65
N ALA A 78 -0.11 -13.75 -9.27
CA ALA A 78 0.17 -14.85 -10.18
C ALA A 78 -0.96 -15.10 -11.19
N VAL A 79 -2.15 -14.55 -10.95
CA VAL A 79 -3.32 -14.70 -11.83
C VAL A 79 -3.13 -13.85 -13.09
N PRO A 80 -3.01 -14.45 -14.29
CA PRO A 80 -2.87 -13.69 -15.52
C PRO A 80 -4.09 -12.81 -15.75
N GLY A 81 -3.87 -11.53 -16.09
CA GLY A 81 -4.96 -10.61 -16.31
C GLY A 81 -5.75 -10.28 -15.04
N PHE A 82 -5.18 -10.41 -13.83
CA PHE A 82 -5.84 -10.05 -12.56
C PHE A 82 -6.42 -8.62 -12.52
N TRP A 83 -6.01 -7.74 -13.44
CA TRP A 83 -6.56 -6.39 -13.61
C TRP A 83 -7.86 -6.35 -14.44
N LEU A 84 -8.26 -7.46 -15.06
CA LEU A 84 -9.48 -7.60 -15.85
C LEU A 84 -10.58 -8.22 -15.01
N ARG A 85 -11.80 -7.69 -15.11
CA ARG A 85 -12.97 -8.21 -14.38
C ARG A 85 -13.21 -9.70 -14.68
N GLU A 86 -12.97 -10.10 -15.91
CA GLU A 86 -13.18 -11.46 -16.41
C GLU A 86 -12.26 -12.47 -15.70
N ALA A 87 -11.04 -12.06 -15.32
CA ALA A 87 -10.12 -12.93 -14.60
C ALA A 87 -10.63 -13.30 -13.20
N TRP A 88 -11.44 -12.45 -12.58
CA TRP A 88 -12.09 -12.71 -11.30
C TRP A 88 -13.36 -13.55 -11.44
N TRP A 89 -14.13 -13.35 -12.51
CA TRP A 89 -15.42 -14.02 -12.73
C TRP A 89 -15.31 -15.39 -13.42
N ALA A 90 -14.30 -15.60 -14.28
CA ALA A 90 -14.07 -16.87 -14.97
C ALA A 90 -13.65 -18.01 -14.01
N GLN A 91 -13.06 -17.67 -12.85
CA GLN A 91 -12.76 -18.64 -11.79
C GLN A 91 -14.02 -19.18 -11.09
N GLY A 92 -15.20 -18.61 -11.37
CA GLY A 92 -16.49 -19.09 -10.86
C GLY A 92 -16.85 -20.53 -11.25
N VAL A 93 -16.24 -21.09 -12.30
CA VAL A 93 -16.41 -22.51 -12.71
C VAL A 93 -15.37 -23.42 -12.06
N ALA A 94 -14.21 -22.89 -11.64
CA ALA A 94 -13.20 -23.59 -10.84
C ALA A 94 -13.51 -23.63 -9.32
N ARG A 95 -14.66 -23.03 -8.92
CA ARG A 95 -15.21 -22.97 -7.55
C ARG A 95 -15.37 -24.30 -6.83
N GLU A 96 -15.39 -25.41 -7.56
CA GLU A 96 -15.57 -26.75 -6.99
C GLU A 96 -14.31 -27.31 -6.32
N SER A 97 -13.14 -26.68 -6.48
CA SER A 97 -11.88 -27.08 -5.84
C SER A 97 -11.42 -26.07 -4.77
N LEU A 98 -12.01 -26.20 -3.57
CA LEU A 98 -11.88 -25.26 -2.44
C LEU A 98 -10.43 -24.81 -2.11
N GLY A 99 -9.42 -25.65 -2.34
CA GLY A 99 -8.02 -25.37 -1.97
C GLY A 99 -7.23 -24.49 -2.95
N ALA A 100 -7.52 -24.53 -4.25
CA ALA A 100 -6.85 -23.68 -5.25
C ALA A 100 -7.43 -22.25 -5.27
N MET A 101 -8.65 -22.10 -4.74
CA MET A 101 -9.38 -20.85 -4.72
C MET A 101 -8.84 -19.86 -3.67
N ILE A 102 -8.53 -20.35 -2.47
CA ILE A 102 -8.02 -19.53 -1.35
C ILE A 102 -6.65 -18.94 -1.71
N GLY A 103 -5.72 -19.74 -2.25
CA GLY A 103 -4.37 -19.28 -2.57
C GLY A 103 -4.32 -18.25 -3.72
N ASN A 104 -5.23 -18.31 -4.68
CA ASN A 104 -5.30 -17.33 -5.77
C ASN A 104 -5.95 -16.02 -5.32
N GLU A 105 -6.99 -16.07 -4.49
CA GLU A 105 -7.62 -14.86 -3.96
C GLU A 105 -6.69 -14.12 -2.97
N GLU A 106 -5.99 -14.86 -2.12
CA GLU A 106 -5.03 -14.34 -1.16
C GLU A 106 -3.86 -13.63 -1.85
N THR A 107 -3.20 -14.27 -2.82
CA THR A 107 -2.09 -13.67 -3.57
C THR A 107 -2.48 -12.42 -4.35
N VAL A 108 -3.69 -12.37 -4.92
CA VAL A 108 -4.17 -11.18 -5.60
C VAL A 108 -4.51 -10.07 -4.60
N ARG A 109 -5.17 -10.40 -3.49
CA ARG A 109 -5.48 -9.44 -2.42
C ARG A 109 -4.22 -8.79 -1.86
N GLU A 110 -3.22 -9.60 -1.54
CA GLU A 110 -1.93 -9.19 -1.02
C GLU A 110 -1.17 -8.31 -2.02
N GLY A 111 -1.05 -8.77 -3.27
CA GLY A 111 -0.40 -8.00 -4.32
C GLY A 111 -1.05 -6.64 -4.55
N LEU A 112 -2.39 -6.58 -4.60
CA LEU A 112 -3.13 -5.32 -4.71
C LEU A 112 -2.94 -4.44 -3.47
N GLY A 113 -2.93 -5.01 -2.28
CA GLY A 113 -2.67 -4.29 -1.03
C GLY A 113 -1.30 -3.61 -1.04
N VAL A 114 -0.25 -4.32 -1.50
CA VAL A 114 1.11 -3.76 -1.64
C VAL A 114 1.14 -2.66 -2.69
N MET A 115 0.47 -2.83 -3.84
CA MET A 115 0.37 -1.80 -4.88
C MET A 115 -0.30 -0.52 -4.37
N ILE A 116 -1.37 -0.65 -3.60
CA ILE A 116 -2.05 0.49 -2.96
C ILE A 116 -1.12 1.17 -1.95
N GLY A 117 -0.42 0.38 -1.13
CA GLY A 117 0.59 0.89 -0.20
C GLY A 117 1.70 1.69 -0.90
N LEU A 118 2.22 1.17 -2.03
CA LEU A 118 3.19 1.87 -2.87
C LEU A 118 2.61 3.17 -3.45
N ALA A 119 1.38 3.15 -3.94
CA ALA A 119 0.72 4.35 -4.44
C ALA A 119 0.63 5.45 -3.36
N VAL A 120 0.30 5.08 -2.11
CA VAL A 120 0.31 6.02 -0.97
C VAL A 120 1.71 6.60 -0.74
N LEU A 121 2.76 5.77 -0.75
CA LEU A 121 4.14 6.26 -0.60
C LEU A 121 4.54 7.23 -1.71
N LEU A 122 4.14 6.96 -2.96
CA LEU A 122 4.40 7.84 -4.10
C LEU A 122 3.67 9.17 -3.97
N VAL A 123 2.44 9.18 -3.45
CA VAL A 123 1.71 10.43 -3.13
C VAL A 123 2.45 11.24 -2.07
N VAL A 124 2.92 10.61 -1.00
CA VAL A 124 3.72 11.28 0.04
C VAL A 124 5.01 11.84 -0.55
N LEU A 125 5.75 11.06 -1.33
CA LEU A 125 6.97 11.49 -1.99
C LEU A 125 6.74 12.67 -2.92
N ALA A 126 5.71 12.61 -3.76
CA ALA A 126 5.35 13.69 -4.66
C ALA A 126 5.05 14.99 -3.90
N ASP A 127 4.29 14.91 -2.80
CA ASP A 127 4.01 16.07 -1.94
C ASP A 127 5.31 16.66 -1.34
N VAL A 128 6.23 15.82 -0.85
CA VAL A 128 7.52 16.28 -0.32
C VAL A 128 8.34 16.99 -1.41
N MET A 129 8.43 16.43 -2.61
CA MET A 129 9.14 17.05 -3.74
C MET A 129 8.50 18.38 -4.15
N LEU A 130 7.17 18.44 -4.26
CA LEU A 130 6.44 19.66 -4.63
C LEU A 130 6.62 20.77 -3.60
N ARG A 131 6.70 20.44 -2.31
CA ARG A 131 6.96 21.42 -1.25
C ARG A 131 8.37 21.99 -1.29
N LYS A 132 9.35 21.25 -1.82
CA LYS A 132 10.73 21.74 -2.00
C LYS A 132 10.83 22.71 -3.17
N VAL A 133 10.17 22.43 -4.28
CA VAL A 133 10.18 23.32 -5.46
C VAL A 133 9.55 24.69 -5.15
N LYS A 134 8.60 24.73 -4.20
CA LYS A 134 7.89 25.95 -3.80
C LYS A 134 8.51 26.70 -2.62
N ALA A 135 9.58 26.17 -2.02
CA ALA A 135 10.26 26.77 -0.87
C ALA A 135 11.47 27.58 -1.32
#